data_AF-A0A6M1LP73-F1
#
_entry.id   AF-A0A6M1LP73-F1
#
_cell.length_a   1.000
_cell.length_b   1.000
_cell.length_c   1.000
_cell.angle_alpha   90.00
_cell.angle_beta   90.00
_cell.angle_gamma   90.00
#
_symmetry.space_group_name_H-M   'P 1'
#
loop_
_entity.id
_entity.type
_entity.pdbx_description
1 polymer ?
#
loop_
_entity_poly.entity_id
_entity_poly.type
_entity_poly.pdbx_seq_one_letter_code
_entity_poly.pdbx_strand_id
1 'polypeptide(L)'
;MASVELRVLDTRIGARFKRPRGSDIIVGTATPLTRLFERVTAALGSNRLSRLSICCHGYEGGVADDRMAMSRMGGGFGLQLGQDDLTFDTVGAFNALSGRFSGGGQMDIYACAAAEDSSSTGFTGNGRLLMRELAGQINATVRASDSVQTYNHGVVTTTLFGIPVFSEYEGVDFGEWEGNVWLFMPDGSRRQDRRPGRGVS
;
A
#
# COMPACT_ATOMS: atom_id res chain seq x y z
N MET A 1 16.10 18.80 9.17
CA MET A 1 15.04 18.38 8.22
C MET A 1 13.93 17.74 9.03
N ALA A 2 12.68 18.17 8.84
CA ALA A 2 11.56 17.49 9.47
C ALA A 2 11.30 16.15 8.75
N SER A 3 10.89 15.12 9.49
CA SER A 3 10.42 13.88 8.89
C SER A 3 8.91 13.98 8.68
N VAL A 4 8.46 13.71 7.46
CA VAL A 4 7.07 13.86 7.03
C VAL A 4 6.43 12.47 6.88
N GLU A 5 5.17 12.36 7.28
CA GLU A 5 4.34 11.20 6.99
C GLU A 5 3.31 11.56 5.91
N LEU A 6 3.27 10.77 4.84
CA LEU A 6 2.31 10.91 3.75
C LEU A 6 1.52 9.62 3.55
N ARG A 7 0.34 9.76 2.95
CA ARG A 7 -0.51 8.63 2.58
C ARG A 7 -0.88 8.72 1.11
N VAL A 8 -0.78 7.61 0.40
CA VAL A 8 -1.26 7.47 -0.97
C VAL A 8 -2.51 6.62 -0.92
N LEU A 9 -3.63 7.16 -1.43
CA LEU A 9 -4.91 6.47 -1.42
C LEU A 9 -5.34 6.24 -2.87
N ASP A 10 -5.45 4.98 -3.28
CA ASP A 10 -6.01 4.64 -4.59
C ASP A 10 -7.54 4.78 -4.56
N THR A 11 -8.15 5.44 -5.53
CA THR A 11 -9.61 5.64 -5.56
C THR A 11 -10.41 4.33 -5.65
N ARG A 12 -9.80 3.21 -6.04
CA ARG A 12 -10.48 1.91 -6.07
C ARG A 12 -10.79 1.39 -4.67
N ILE A 13 -9.98 1.72 -3.66
CA ILE A 13 -10.30 1.36 -2.27
C ILE A 13 -11.39 2.23 -1.68
N GLY A 14 -11.69 3.41 -2.23
CA GLY A 14 -12.72 4.31 -1.73
C GLY A 14 -13.13 5.27 -2.83
N ALA A 15 -14.31 5.06 -3.42
CA ALA A 15 -14.66 5.60 -4.73
C ALA A 15 -14.52 7.12 -4.88
N ARG A 16 -14.63 7.92 -3.79
CA ARG A 16 -14.51 9.39 -3.82
C ARG A 16 -14.06 9.95 -2.46
N PHE A 17 -12.76 10.04 -2.23
CA PHE A 17 -12.20 10.80 -1.09
C PHE A 17 -12.53 12.29 -1.23
N LYS A 18 -13.67 12.74 -0.70
CA LYS A 18 -14.14 14.13 -0.85
C LYS A 18 -13.47 15.11 0.11
N ARG A 19 -12.90 14.60 1.22
CA ARG A 19 -12.23 15.40 2.26
C ARG A 19 -10.85 14.84 2.59
N PRO A 20 -9.91 14.81 1.62
CA PRO A 20 -8.56 14.32 1.88
C PRO A 20 -7.86 15.22 2.92
N ARG A 21 -7.04 14.60 3.77
CA ARG A 21 -6.15 15.34 4.67
C ARG A 21 -5.02 15.99 3.87
N GLY A 22 -4.36 17.00 4.43
CA GLY A 22 -3.22 17.65 3.78
C GLY A 22 -2.03 16.71 3.50
N SER A 23 -1.95 15.57 4.19
CA SER A 23 -0.95 14.51 3.98
C SER A 23 -1.39 13.43 2.97
N ASP A 24 -2.59 13.55 2.39
CA ASP A 24 -3.14 12.55 1.47
C ASP A 24 -2.85 12.90 0.01
N ILE A 25 -2.36 11.92 -0.71
CA ILE A 25 -2.15 11.94 -2.14
C ILE A 25 -3.13 10.95 -2.76
N ILE A 26 -4.18 11.48 -3.38
CA ILE A 26 -5.21 10.66 -4.03
C ILE A 26 -4.74 10.31 -5.45
N VAL A 27 -4.76 9.02 -5.78
CA VAL A 27 -4.46 8.50 -7.12
C VAL A 27 -5.60 7.64 -7.62
N GLY A 28 -5.77 7.53 -8.93
CA GLY A 28 -6.76 6.65 -9.52
C GLY A 28 -6.28 6.08 -10.85
N THR A 29 -7.16 5.38 -11.56
CA THR A 29 -6.83 4.64 -12.79
C THR A 29 -6.29 5.49 -13.94
N ALA A 30 -6.41 6.82 -13.87
CA ALA A 30 -5.82 7.77 -14.83
C ALA A 30 -4.56 8.49 -14.31
N THR A 31 -4.05 8.11 -13.13
CA THR A 31 -2.85 8.71 -12.54
C THR A 31 -1.66 7.77 -12.72
N PRO A 32 -0.74 8.04 -13.65
CA PRO A 32 0.46 7.22 -13.80
C PRO A 32 1.37 7.34 -12.57
N LEU A 33 2.20 6.32 -12.35
CA LEU A 33 3.14 6.28 -11.23
C LEU A 33 4.10 7.48 -11.24
N THR A 34 4.50 7.93 -12.43
CA THR A 34 5.31 9.15 -12.58
C THR A 34 4.66 10.36 -11.92
N ARG A 35 3.35 10.55 -12.15
CA ARG A 35 2.57 11.64 -11.54
C ARG A 35 2.40 11.45 -10.03
N LEU A 36 2.27 10.21 -9.56
CA LEU A 36 2.31 9.91 -8.13
C LEU A 36 3.63 10.37 -7.50
N PHE A 37 4.77 10.00 -8.09
CA PHE A 37 6.09 10.35 -7.56
C PHE A 37 6.36 11.87 -7.56
N GLU A 38 5.90 12.57 -8.60
CA GLU A 38 5.91 14.04 -8.64
C GLU A 38 5.13 14.64 -7.47
N ARG A 39 3.93 14.13 -7.18
CA ARG A 39 3.09 14.61 -6.07
C ARG A 39 3.73 14.33 -4.71
N VAL A 40 4.31 13.16 -4.51
CA VAL A 40 5.06 12.81 -3.29
C VAL A 40 6.23 13.78 -3.13
N THR A 41 7.01 13.99 -4.19
CA THR A 41 8.18 14.88 -4.15
C THR A 41 7.77 16.34 -3.88
N ALA A 42 6.70 16.81 -4.50
CA ALA A 42 6.17 18.15 -4.29
C ALA A 42 5.67 18.34 -2.84
N ALA A 43 4.97 17.36 -2.27
CA ALA A 43 4.50 17.39 -0.89
C ALA A 43 5.65 17.39 0.14
N LEU A 44 6.78 16.77 -0.20
CA LEU A 44 7.97 16.77 0.65
C LEU A 44 8.74 18.09 0.63
N GLY A 45 8.84 18.73 -0.54
CA GLY A 45 9.75 19.85 -0.75
C GLY A 45 11.20 19.44 -0.45
N SER A 46 11.83 20.09 0.54
CA SER A 46 13.19 19.76 1.02
C SER A 46 13.22 18.78 2.21
N ASN A 47 12.06 18.30 2.67
CA ASN A 47 11.96 17.32 3.76
C ASN A 47 12.16 15.88 3.26
N ARG A 48 12.16 14.94 4.21
CA ARG A 48 12.28 13.50 3.96
C ARG A 48 11.12 12.73 4.57
N LEU A 49 10.79 11.58 3.99
CA LEU A 49 9.75 10.68 4.50
C LEU A 49 10.26 9.91 5.72
N SER A 50 9.59 10.04 6.87
CA SER A 50 9.64 9.00 7.91
C SER A 50 8.72 7.83 7.54
N ARG A 51 7.54 8.14 6.97
CA ARG A 51 6.56 7.12 6.59
C ARG A 51 5.84 7.50 5.29
N LEU A 52 5.70 6.54 4.40
CA LEU A 52 4.80 6.61 3.26
C LEU A 52 3.84 5.44 3.30
N SER A 53 2.57 5.68 3.57
CA SER A 53 1.57 4.60 3.61
C SER A 53 0.84 4.52 2.27
N ILE A 54 0.88 3.37 1.61
CA ILE A 54 0.17 3.10 0.37
C ILE A 54 -1.08 2.29 0.70
N CYS A 55 -2.26 2.82 0.38
CA CYS A 55 -3.54 2.20 0.62
C CYS A 55 -4.19 1.88 -0.73
N CYS A 56 -4.30 0.60 -1.06
CA CYS A 56 -4.74 0.12 -2.38
C CYS A 56 -5.28 -1.32 -2.31
N HIS A 57 -5.85 -1.83 -3.39
CA HIS A 57 -6.16 -3.26 -3.48
C HIS A 57 -4.92 -4.07 -3.85
N GLY A 58 -4.83 -5.30 -3.34
CA GLY A 58 -3.90 -6.29 -3.84
C GLY A 58 -4.56 -7.10 -4.95
N TYR A 59 -3.77 -7.53 -5.94
CA TYR A 59 -4.22 -8.51 -6.90
C TYR A 59 -4.18 -9.92 -6.29
N GLU A 60 -5.25 -10.66 -6.53
CA GLU A 60 -5.38 -12.06 -6.15
C GLU A 60 -5.60 -12.93 -7.39
N GLY A 61 -5.15 -14.18 -7.31
CA GLY A 61 -5.27 -15.15 -8.39
C GLY A 61 -5.69 -16.52 -7.89
N GLY A 62 -6.26 -17.33 -8.80
CA GLY A 62 -6.51 -18.74 -8.55
C GLY A 62 -5.21 -19.53 -8.47
N VAL A 63 -4.97 -20.20 -7.35
CA VAL A 63 -3.75 -20.93 -7.01
C VAL A 63 -4.12 -22.37 -6.71
N ALA A 64 -3.42 -23.32 -7.35
CA ALA A 64 -3.60 -24.73 -7.06
C ALA A 64 -3.06 -25.07 -5.67
N ASP A 65 -3.86 -25.73 -4.85
CA ASP A 65 -3.45 -26.28 -3.56
C ASP A 65 -3.46 -27.80 -3.63
N ASP A 66 -2.28 -28.38 -3.87
CA ASP A 66 -2.10 -29.83 -3.98
C ASP A 66 -2.47 -30.57 -2.69
N ARG A 67 -2.39 -29.90 -1.53
CA ARG A 67 -2.75 -30.51 -0.25
C ARG A 67 -4.25 -30.62 -0.07
N MET A 68 -4.99 -29.64 -0.60
CA MET A 68 -6.46 -29.61 -0.53
C MET A 68 -7.12 -30.19 -1.79
N ALA A 69 -6.33 -30.59 -2.80
CA ALA A 69 -6.80 -31.06 -4.11
C ALA A 69 -7.82 -30.10 -4.76
N MET A 70 -7.66 -28.79 -4.53
CA MET A 70 -8.57 -27.74 -5.02
C MET A 70 -7.82 -26.44 -5.28
N SER A 71 -8.43 -25.53 -6.03
CA SER A 71 -7.92 -24.16 -6.19
C SER A 71 -8.41 -23.27 -5.06
N ARG A 72 -7.55 -22.37 -4.59
CA ARG A 72 -7.89 -21.27 -3.66
C ARG A 72 -7.55 -19.93 -4.29
N MET A 73 -8.08 -18.84 -3.74
CA MET A 73 -7.55 -17.50 -4.03
C MET A 73 -6.28 -17.27 -3.21
N GLY A 74 -5.26 -16.68 -3.82
CA GLY A 74 -4.03 -16.26 -3.14
C GLY A 74 -3.57 -14.89 -3.63
N GLY A 75 -2.87 -14.16 -2.76
CA GLY A 75 -2.32 -12.84 -3.03
C GLY A 75 -0.92 -12.82 -3.64
N GLY A 76 -0.22 -11.71 -3.49
CA GLY A 76 1.14 -11.53 -3.99
C GLY A 76 1.26 -11.34 -5.52
N PHE A 77 0.16 -11.09 -6.23
CA PHE A 77 0.16 -10.90 -7.69
C PHE A 77 0.42 -9.45 -8.12
N GLY A 78 0.62 -8.54 -7.17
CA GLY A 78 0.82 -7.10 -7.41
C GLY A 78 -0.22 -6.26 -6.68
N LEU A 79 -0.17 -4.93 -6.85
CA LEU A 79 -1.09 -3.99 -6.24
C LEU A 79 -1.74 -3.07 -7.27
N GLN A 80 -3.03 -2.79 -7.07
CA GLN A 80 -3.80 -1.83 -7.84
C GLN A 80 -3.46 -0.41 -7.43
N LEU A 81 -2.46 0.20 -8.07
CA LEU A 81 -1.98 1.53 -7.72
C LEU A 81 -1.86 2.44 -8.94
N GLY A 82 -2.73 3.45 -8.99
CA GLY A 82 -2.77 4.39 -10.10
C GLY A 82 -3.15 3.72 -11.41
N GLN A 83 -2.57 4.20 -12.51
CA GLN A 83 -2.77 3.66 -13.85
C GLN A 83 -1.94 2.41 -14.13
N ASP A 84 -0.70 2.37 -13.63
CA ASP A 84 0.30 1.39 -14.08
C ASP A 84 0.38 0.14 -13.20
N ASP A 85 -0.27 0.17 -12.03
CA ASP A 85 -0.18 -0.83 -10.97
C ASP A 85 1.25 -1.04 -10.43
N LEU A 86 1.39 -1.70 -9.27
CA LEU A 86 2.67 -2.17 -8.78
C LEU A 86 2.81 -3.66 -9.05
N THR A 87 3.68 -4.01 -9.99
CA THR A 87 4.02 -5.38 -10.39
C THR A 87 5.53 -5.50 -10.56
N PHE A 88 6.04 -6.68 -10.92
CA PHE A 88 7.46 -6.84 -11.25
C PHE A 88 7.92 -6.03 -12.46
N ASP A 89 7.02 -5.74 -13.40
CA ASP A 89 7.35 -4.94 -14.59
C ASP A 89 7.45 -3.44 -14.26
N THR A 90 6.74 -2.99 -13.23
CA THR A 90 6.62 -1.57 -12.88
C THR A 90 7.36 -1.18 -11.60
N VAL A 91 7.77 -2.13 -10.77
CA VAL A 91 8.44 -1.84 -9.48
C VAL A 91 9.69 -1.00 -9.65
N GLY A 92 10.45 -1.16 -10.74
CA GLY A 92 11.63 -0.34 -11.04
C GLY A 92 11.36 1.17 -11.10
N ALA A 93 10.13 1.58 -11.44
CA ALA A 93 9.75 2.99 -11.47
C ALA A 93 9.82 3.66 -10.08
N PHE A 94 9.68 2.89 -9.00
CA PHE A 94 9.76 3.39 -7.63
C PHE A 94 11.16 3.88 -7.24
N ASN A 95 12.20 3.61 -8.04
CA ASN A 95 13.52 4.23 -7.87
C ASN A 95 13.45 5.77 -7.90
N ALA A 96 12.40 6.36 -8.48
CA ALA A 96 12.13 7.80 -8.39
C ALA A 96 12.00 8.32 -6.94
N LEU A 97 11.67 7.44 -5.98
CA LEU A 97 11.61 7.76 -4.55
C LEU A 97 12.90 7.40 -3.79
N SER A 98 13.92 6.90 -4.47
CA SER A 98 15.20 6.56 -3.86
C SER A 98 15.83 7.80 -3.21
N GLY A 99 16.26 7.64 -1.96
CA GLY A 99 16.85 8.73 -1.17
C GLY A 99 15.85 9.79 -0.71
N ARG A 100 14.53 9.60 -0.89
CA ARG A 100 13.49 10.49 -0.33
C ARG A 100 13.11 10.16 1.11
N PHE A 101 13.46 8.98 1.59
CA PHE A 101 13.25 8.58 2.98
C PHE A 101 14.36 9.14 3.89
N SER A 102 14.02 9.37 5.15
CA SER A 102 14.99 9.66 6.21
C SER A 102 15.72 8.38 6.63
N GLY A 103 16.78 8.49 7.42
CA GLY A 103 17.44 7.32 8.00
C GLY A 103 16.45 6.54 8.87
N GLY A 104 16.15 5.31 8.48
CA GLY A 104 15.12 4.47 9.13
C GLY A 104 13.68 4.76 8.67
N GLY A 105 13.48 5.55 7.61
CA GLY A 105 12.17 5.75 7.01
C GLY A 105 11.61 4.45 6.39
N GLN A 106 10.28 4.39 6.27
CA GLN A 106 9.58 3.17 5.88
C GLN A 106 8.39 3.45 4.96
N MET A 107 8.15 2.55 4.01
CA MET A 107 6.91 2.48 3.25
C MET A 107 6.02 1.37 3.82
N ASP A 108 4.79 1.70 4.20
CA ASP A 108 3.79 0.74 4.65
C ASP A 108 2.81 0.43 3.52
N ILE A 109 2.57 -0.85 3.24
CA ILE A 109 1.62 -1.30 2.22
C ILE A 109 0.37 -1.87 2.90
N TYR A 110 -0.72 -1.12 2.82
CA TYR A 110 -2.05 -1.52 3.25
C TYR A 110 -2.83 -2.00 2.02
N ALA A 111 -2.75 -3.30 1.76
CA ALA A 111 -3.40 -3.95 0.62
C ALA A 111 -3.67 -5.42 0.89
N CYS A 112 -4.54 -6.03 0.10
CA CYS A 112 -4.90 -7.44 0.23
C CYS A 112 -3.68 -8.35 -0.03
N ALA A 113 -3.19 -9.04 1.00
CA ALA A 113 -2.20 -10.13 0.89
C ALA A 113 -0.94 -9.75 0.07
N ALA A 114 -0.46 -8.52 0.25
CA ALA A 114 0.65 -7.94 -0.53
C ALA A 114 1.97 -8.73 -0.41
N ALA A 115 2.21 -9.36 0.75
CA ALA A 115 3.39 -10.18 1.03
C ALA A 115 3.07 -11.68 1.09
N GLU A 116 1.96 -12.13 0.51
CA GLU A 116 1.70 -13.57 0.36
C GLU A 116 2.59 -14.14 -0.76
N ASP A 117 3.16 -15.32 -0.52
CA ASP A 117 3.79 -16.12 -1.57
C ASP A 117 2.83 -17.24 -1.94
N SER A 118 1.99 -17.00 -2.94
CA SER A 118 1.02 -17.98 -3.44
C SER A 118 1.58 -18.84 -4.57
N SER A 119 2.69 -18.45 -5.20
CA SER A 119 3.43 -19.29 -6.13
C SER A 119 4.75 -19.79 -5.52
N SER A 120 5.11 -21.03 -5.86
CA SER A 120 6.40 -21.62 -5.52
C SER A 120 7.49 -21.37 -6.57
N THR A 121 7.15 -20.84 -7.76
CA THR A 121 8.11 -20.55 -8.83
C THR A 121 7.80 -19.24 -9.57
N GLY A 122 8.84 -18.50 -9.95
CA GLY A 122 8.74 -17.30 -10.78
C GLY A 122 8.34 -16.00 -10.06
N PHE A 123 7.92 -15.02 -10.86
CA PHE A 123 7.57 -13.66 -10.43
C PHE A 123 6.06 -13.48 -10.15
N THR A 124 5.20 -14.31 -10.72
CA THR A 124 3.75 -14.20 -10.52
C THR A 124 3.35 -14.82 -9.17
N GLY A 125 2.56 -14.11 -8.35
CA GLY A 125 2.10 -14.61 -7.05
C GLY A 125 3.21 -14.71 -5.98
N ASN A 126 4.28 -13.92 -6.11
CA ASN A 126 5.44 -13.93 -5.22
C ASN A 126 5.57 -12.57 -4.52
N GLY A 127 4.63 -12.29 -3.61
CA GLY A 127 4.48 -11.00 -2.96
C GLY A 127 5.69 -10.61 -2.12
N ARG A 128 6.32 -11.57 -1.42
CA ARG A 128 7.51 -11.27 -0.62
C ARG A 128 8.70 -10.88 -1.49
N LEU A 129 8.85 -11.49 -2.66
CA LEU A 129 9.88 -11.08 -3.61
C LEU A 129 9.58 -9.68 -4.16
N LEU A 130 8.33 -9.37 -4.50
CA LEU A 130 7.94 -8.05 -5.01
C LEU A 130 8.20 -6.95 -3.97
N MET A 131 7.82 -7.18 -2.72
CA MET A 131 8.06 -6.23 -1.62
C MET A 131 9.55 -6.04 -1.33
N ARG A 132 10.36 -7.10 -1.47
CA ARG A 132 11.82 -7.01 -1.39
C ARG A 132 12.39 -6.13 -2.49
N GLU A 133 11.97 -6.34 -3.73
CA GLU A 133 12.45 -5.51 -4.84
C GLU A 133 12.02 -4.06 -4.66
N LEU A 134 10.79 -3.81 -4.22
CA LEU A 134 10.32 -2.46 -3.89
C LEU A 134 11.23 -1.79 -2.84
N ALA A 135 11.59 -2.49 -1.76
CA ALA A 135 12.50 -1.96 -0.73
C ALA A 135 13.87 -1.58 -1.29
N GLY A 136 14.40 -2.40 -2.21
CA GLY A 136 15.63 -2.08 -2.94
C GLY A 136 15.49 -0.83 -3.82
N GLN A 137 14.38 -0.69 -4.56
CA GLN A 137 14.16 0.46 -5.43
C GLN A 137 14.06 1.78 -4.66
N ILE A 138 13.31 1.81 -3.56
CA ILE A 138 13.14 3.05 -2.77
C ILE A 138 14.31 3.31 -1.80
N ASN A 139 15.20 2.33 -1.64
CA ASN A 139 16.28 2.32 -0.65
C ASN A 139 15.79 2.67 0.77
N ALA A 140 14.67 2.07 1.17
CA ALA A 140 14.04 2.20 2.47
C ALA A 140 13.31 0.90 2.85
N THR A 141 12.96 0.75 4.12
CA THR A 141 12.22 -0.43 4.58
C THR A 141 10.82 -0.44 3.95
N VAL A 142 10.36 -1.61 3.49
CA VAL A 142 8.96 -1.83 3.12
C VAL A 142 8.32 -2.73 4.16
N ARG A 143 7.12 -2.38 4.63
CA ARG A 143 6.32 -3.21 5.54
C ARG A 143 5.02 -3.62 4.87
N ALA A 144 4.72 -4.91 4.88
CA ALA A 144 3.52 -5.46 4.25
C ALA A 144 3.07 -6.74 4.97
N SER A 145 1.79 -7.08 4.87
CA SER A 145 1.23 -8.32 5.41
C SER A 145 1.04 -9.39 4.34
N ASP A 146 1.17 -10.65 4.75
CA ASP A 146 0.81 -11.81 3.95
C ASP A 146 -0.67 -12.21 4.03
N SER A 147 -1.50 -11.42 4.71
CA SER A 147 -2.95 -11.61 4.76
C SER A 147 -3.70 -10.43 4.15
N VAL A 148 -4.94 -10.68 3.72
CA VAL A 148 -5.88 -9.62 3.34
C VAL A 148 -5.96 -8.61 4.49
N GLN A 149 -5.96 -7.32 4.15
CA GLN A 149 -6.16 -6.24 5.12
C GLN A 149 -7.57 -5.68 4.93
N THR A 150 -8.41 -5.87 5.94
CA THR A 150 -9.74 -5.29 6.00
C THR A 150 -9.66 -3.83 6.42
N TYR A 151 -10.62 -3.03 5.97
CA TYR A 151 -10.64 -1.61 6.29
C TYR A 151 -12.07 -1.09 6.35
N ASN A 152 -12.26 -0.10 7.20
CA ASN A 152 -13.51 0.63 7.32
C ASN A 152 -13.43 1.91 6.50
N HIS A 153 -14.52 2.19 5.80
CA HIS A 153 -14.71 3.48 5.18
C HIS A 153 -15.21 4.49 6.20
N GLY A 154 -14.49 5.60 6.39
CA GLY A 154 -15.02 6.75 7.10
C GLY A 154 -16.13 7.38 6.28
N VAL A 155 -17.36 7.41 6.80
CA VAL A 155 -18.52 8.00 6.12
C VAL A 155 -19.10 9.13 6.97
N VAL A 156 -19.05 10.36 6.46
CA VAL A 156 -19.70 11.53 7.07
C VAL A 156 -21.09 11.68 6.48
N THR A 157 -22.11 11.55 7.31
CA THR A 157 -23.50 11.77 6.90
C THR A 157 -23.93 13.19 7.23
N THR A 158 -24.27 13.97 6.20
CA THR A 158 -24.84 15.30 6.36
C THR A 158 -26.34 15.17 6.58
N THR A 159 -26.84 15.74 7.68
CA THR A 159 -28.26 15.75 8.02
C THR A 159 -28.85 17.16 7.86
N LEU A 160 -30.09 17.23 7.39
CA LEU A 160 -30.91 18.45 7.37
C LEU A 160 -32.18 18.17 8.17
N PHE A 161 -32.44 18.97 9.21
CA PHE A 161 -33.55 18.73 10.14
C PHE A 161 -33.57 17.31 10.76
N GLY A 162 -32.40 16.73 11.01
CA GLY A 162 -32.27 15.37 11.52
C GLY A 162 -32.46 14.26 10.47
N ILE A 163 -32.70 14.61 9.21
CA ILE A 163 -32.85 13.65 8.10
C ILE A 163 -31.52 13.56 7.34
N PRO A 164 -30.93 12.37 7.15
CA PRO A 164 -29.72 12.21 6.34
C PRO A 164 -30.03 12.55 4.88
N VAL A 165 -29.32 13.54 4.33
CA VAL A 165 -29.51 14.02 2.95
C VAL A 165 -28.48 13.41 2.01
N PHE A 166 -27.22 13.27 2.47
CA PHE A 166 -26.17 12.57 1.74
C PHE A 166 -25.05 12.13 2.68
N SER A 167 -24.31 11.10 2.26
CA SER A 167 -23.15 10.56 2.97
C SER A 167 -21.90 10.69 2.11
N GLU A 168 -20.77 11.05 2.71
CA GLU A 168 -19.50 11.34 2.04
C GLU A 168 -18.37 10.50 2.61
N TYR A 169 -17.47 10.02 1.76
CA TYR A 169 -16.28 9.30 2.21
C TYR A 169 -15.18 10.26 2.65
N GLU A 170 -14.73 10.12 3.90
CA GLU A 170 -13.72 10.96 4.53
C GLU A 170 -12.33 10.30 4.58
N GLY A 171 -12.26 8.97 4.51
CA GLY A 171 -11.00 8.25 4.54
C GLY A 171 -11.16 6.73 4.64
N VAL A 172 -10.03 6.07 4.87
CA VAL A 172 -9.92 4.63 5.14
C VAL A 172 -9.21 4.42 6.46
N ASP A 173 -9.73 3.50 7.27
CA ASP A 173 -9.09 3.02 8.51
C ASP A 173 -8.86 1.51 8.39
N PHE A 174 -7.58 1.13 8.29
CA PHE A 174 -7.15 -0.27 8.20
C PHE A 174 -7.06 -0.95 9.56
N GLY A 175 -7.26 -0.23 10.66
CA GLY A 175 -7.22 -0.83 12.00
C GLY A 175 -5.87 -1.46 12.32
N GLU A 176 -5.87 -2.57 13.06
CA GLU A 176 -4.67 -3.35 13.34
C GLU A 176 -4.25 -4.16 12.12
N TRP A 177 -2.95 -4.43 11.97
CA TRP A 177 -2.48 -5.31 10.91
C TRP A 177 -3.00 -6.73 11.09
N GLU A 178 -3.53 -7.32 10.01
CA GLU A 178 -3.96 -8.71 9.98
C GLU A 178 -2.83 -9.60 9.45
N GLY A 179 -2.72 -10.86 9.89
CA GLY A 179 -1.72 -11.81 9.37
C GLY A 179 -0.30 -11.62 9.88
N ASN A 180 0.67 -12.25 9.20
CA ASN A 180 2.08 -12.00 9.50
C ASN A 180 2.53 -10.75 8.75
N VAL A 181 3.04 -9.80 9.51
CA VAL A 181 3.63 -8.59 8.96
C VAL A 181 5.13 -8.80 8.78
N TRP A 182 5.64 -8.37 7.62
CA TRP A 182 7.03 -8.54 7.22
C TRP A 182 7.66 -7.17 6.97
N LEU A 183 8.92 -7.03 7.39
CA LEU A 183 9.81 -5.92 7.07
C LEU A 183 10.80 -6.42 6.03
N PHE A 184 10.82 -5.75 4.88
CA PHE A 184 11.74 -5.96 3.77
C PHE A 184 12.75 -4.82 3.77
N MET A 185 14.03 -5.16 3.89
CA MET A 185 15.11 -4.20 4.01
C MET A 185 15.75 -3.95 2.64
N PRO A 186 16.36 -2.76 2.43
CA PRO A 186 17.04 -2.44 1.16
C PRO A 186 18.20 -3.37 0.80
N ASP A 187 18.79 -4.03 1.79
CA ASP A 187 19.87 -5.01 1.61
C ASP A 187 19.37 -6.40 1.15
N GLY A 188 18.06 -6.53 0.91
CA GLY A 188 17.42 -7.77 0.49
C GLY A 188 17.07 -8.71 1.64
N SER A 189 17.44 -8.39 2.88
CA SER A 189 17.02 -9.16 4.05
C SER A 189 15.55 -8.92 4.38
N ARG A 190 14.94 -9.88 5.07
CA ARG A 190 13.58 -9.75 5.60
C ARG A 190 13.46 -10.28 7.02
N ARG A 191 12.56 -9.71 7.80
CA ARG A 191 12.20 -10.21 9.14
C ARG A 191 10.72 -9.99 9.41
N GLN A 192 10.15 -10.82 10.27
CA GLN A 192 8.77 -10.63 10.72
C GLN A 192 8.71 -9.44 11.70
N ASP A 193 7.75 -8.53 11.50
CA ASP A 193 7.38 -7.52 12.47
C ASP A 193 6.46 -8.14 13.51
N ARG A 194 6.97 -8.37 14.72
CA ARG A 194 6.20 -8.98 15.81
C ARG A 194 5.33 -7.99 16.58
N ARG A 195 5.46 -6.69 16.30
CA ARG A 195 4.72 -5.61 16.96
C ARG A 195 4.39 -4.52 15.95
N PRO A 196 3.62 -4.84 14.90
CA PRO A 196 3.35 -3.89 13.82
C PRO A 196 2.51 -2.69 14.28
N GLY A 197 1.79 -2.82 15.41
CA GLY A 197 0.91 -1.80 15.96
C GLY A 197 -0.31 -1.57 15.08
N ARG A 198 -0.96 -0.43 15.27
CA ARG A 198 -2.09 -0.01 14.43
C ARG A 198 -1.60 0.53 13.08
N GLY A 199 -2.36 0.23 12.05
CA GLY A 199 -2.20 0.74 10.69
C GLY A 199 -2.70 2.18 10.49
N VAL A 200 -2.95 2.54 9.23
CA VAL A 200 -3.46 3.87 8.85
C VAL A 200 -4.89 4.08 9.34
N SER A 201 -5.14 5.24 9.95
CA SER A 201 -6.46 5.79 10.31
C SER A 201 -6.64 7.22 9.84
#